data_AF-A0A927KZV7-F1
#
_entry.id   AF-A0A927KZV7-F1
#
_cell.length_a   1.000
_cell.length_b   1.000
_cell.length_c   1.000
_cell.angle_alpha   90.00
_cell.angle_beta   90.00
_cell.angle_gamma   90.00
#
_symmetry.space_group_name_H-M   'P 1'
#
loop_
_entity.id
_entity.type
_entity.pdbx_description
1 polymer ?
#
loop_
_entity_poly.entity_id
_entity_poly.type
_entity_poly.pdbx_seq_one_letter_code
_entity_poly.pdbx_strand_id
1 'polypeptide(L)'
;MPYITWNGPAPTTAALASVTTGTSIKTMLQLATPSTRQIQVLEWGFTIDDTAGADGVVELLQTDVAATVTQHVNAGVPNLDPNGTNTLLTLGTSATGYTATAEGSTTATRVFDAVALSATTSESPYTYTRTFMPDTRPIVAVSRFLRVRATTPTTAVDMRTWVIFNEVG
;
A
#
# COMPACT_ATOMS: atom_id res chain seq x y z
N MET A 1 -10.34 -16.39 -1.31
CA MET A 1 -8.98 -16.51 -1.85
C MET A 1 -8.34 -15.15 -1.85
N PRO A 2 -7.01 -15.06 -1.62
CA PRO A 2 -6.32 -13.78 -1.48
C PRO A 2 -6.13 -13.06 -2.80
N TYR A 3 -6.05 -11.73 -2.70
CA TYR A 3 -5.73 -10.81 -3.77
C TYR A 3 -4.36 -10.19 -3.50
N ILE A 4 -3.66 -9.78 -4.56
CA ILE A 4 -2.45 -8.97 -4.46
C ILE A 4 -2.64 -7.67 -5.24
N THR A 5 -2.08 -6.58 -4.73
CA THR A 5 -2.02 -5.32 -5.47
C THR A 5 -0.71 -4.60 -5.23
N TRP A 6 -0.24 -3.89 -6.25
CA TRP A 6 1.05 -3.19 -6.29
C TRP A 6 0.83 -1.70 -6.48
N ASN A 7 1.79 -0.86 -6.08
CA ASN A 7 1.75 0.59 -6.35
C ASN A 7 2.03 0.97 -7.81
N GLY A 8 1.38 0.31 -8.76
CA GLY A 8 1.56 0.57 -10.19
C GLY A 8 0.49 -0.10 -11.04
N PRO A 9 0.43 0.24 -12.33
CA PRO A 9 -0.45 -0.45 -13.26
C PRO A 9 -0.05 -1.93 -13.36
N ALA A 10 -1.02 -2.79 -13.69
CA ALA A 10 -0.75 -4.20 -13.92
C ALA A 10 0.36 -4.34 -14.98
N PRO A 11 1.45 -5.07 -14.71
CA PRO A 11 2.52 -5.25 -15.68
C PRO A 11 1.98 -6.03 -16.87
N THR A 12 2.13 -5.44 -18.06
CA THR A 12 1.69 -6.04 -19.32
C THR A 12 2.90 -6.15 -20.25
N THR A 13 3.03 -5.26 -21.22
CA THR A 13 4.19 -5.17 -22.12
C THR A 13 5.38 -4.46 -21.46
N ALA A 14 5.18 -3.79 -20.33
CA ALA A 14 6.21 -3.15 -19.54
C ALA A 14 6.32 -3.77 -18.14
N ALA A 15 7.54 -3.77 -17.60
CA ALA A 15 7.80 -4.17 -16.22
C ALA A 15 7.09 -3.26 -15.23
N LEU A 16 6.83 -3.77 -14.03
CA LEU A 16 6.28 -2.97 -12.95
C LEU A 16 7.31 -1.90 -12.53
N ALA A 17 6.99 -0.64 -12.83
CA ALA A 17 7.83 0.50 -12.48
C ALA A 17 7.82 0.74 -10.97
N SER A 18 8.96 1.15 -10.43
CA SER A 18 9.01 1.77 -9.11
C SER A 18 8.42 3.18 -9.17
N VAL A 19 7.91 3.64 -8.04
CA VAL A 19 7.28 4.96 -7.90
C VAL A 19 8.09 5.79 -6.94
N THR A 20 8.37 7.02 -7.33
CA THR A 20 9.05 8.01 -6.50
C THR A 20 8.24 8.33 -5.24
N THR A 21 8.86 8.20 -4.07
CA THR A 21 8.31 8.60 -2.77
C THR A 21 8.15 10.12 -2.67
N GLY A 22 7.80 10.63 -1.48
CA GLY A 22 7.76 12.06 -1.19
C GLY A 22 8.77 12.46 -0.11
N THR A 23 9.23 13.70 -0.18
CA THR A 23 9.93 14.38 0.92
C THR A 23 8.98 14.80 2.04
N SER A 24 7.68 14.75 1.77
CA SER A 24 6.58 14.73 2.74
C SER A 24 5.85 13.39 2.63
N ILE A 25 4.98 13.09 3.59
CA ILE A 25 4.15 11.88 3.58
C ILE A 25 3.46 11.75 2.23
N LYS A 26 3.69 10.61 1.57
CA LYS A 26 3.05 10.25 0.31
C LYS A 26 2.42 8.88 0.44
N THR A 27 1.14 8.78 0.13
CA THR A 27 0.43 7.52 -0.02
C THR A 27 0.89 6.86 -1.32
N MET A 28 1.55 5.72 -1.16
CA MET A 28 2.14 4.95 -2.26
C MET A 28 1.12 3.96 -2.82
N LEU A 29 0.32 3.36 -1.94
CA LEU A 29 -0.76 2.44 -2.27
C LEU A 29 -1.95 2.68 -1.32
N GLN A 30 -3.16 2.72 -1.87
CA GLN A 30 -4.41 2.88 -1.13
C GLN A 30 -5.42 1.83 -1.58
N LEU A 31 -6.05 1.13 -0.63
CA LEU A 31 -7.15 0.21 -0.89
C LEU A 31 -8.38 0.70 -0.13
N ALA A 32 -9.47 0.92 -0.86
CA ALA A 32 -10.77 1.29 -0.29
C ALA A 32 -11.61 0.04 -0.08
N THR A 33 -11.89 -0.29 1.18
CA THR A 33 -12.76 -1.42 1.53
C THR A 33 -14.13 -1.25 0.88
N PRO A 34 -14.76 -2.32 0.38
CA PRO A 34 -16.15 -2.27 -0.09
C PRO A 34 -17.10 -1.85 1.05
N SER A 35 -18.29 -1.36 0.71
CA SER A 35 -19.29 -0.94 1.72
C SER A 35 -19.84 -2.11 2.55
N THR A 36 -19.73 -3.34 2.05
CA THR A 36 -20.28 -4.56 2.68
C THR A 36 -19.22 -5.52 3.19
N ARG A 37 -17.93 -5.28 2.91
CA ARG A 37 -16.84 -6.21 3.23
C ARG A 37 -15.64 -5.50 3.83
N GLN A 38 -14.98 -6.19 4.74
CA GLN A 38 -13.74 -5.77 5.36
C GLN A 38 -12.57 -6.36 4.59
N ILE A 39 -11.39 -5.79 4.79
CA ILE A 39 -10.14 -6.36 4.28
C ILE A 39 -9.37 -6.98 5.44
N GLN A 40 -8.97 -8.23 5.32
CA GLN A 40 -7.98 -8.84 6.20
C GLN A 40 -6.61 -8.81 5.51
N VAL A 41 -5.65 -8.12 6.10
CA VAL A 41 -4.28 -8.04 5.58
C VAL A 41 -3.54 -9.32 5.94
N LEU A 42 -2.98 -9.99 4.93
CA LEU A 42 -2.24 -11.24 5.11
C LEU A 42 -0.74 -10.98 5.12
N GLU A 43 -0.29 -10.13 4.19
CA GLU A 43 1.12 -9.85 3.98
C GLU A 43 1.27 -8.49 3.33
N TRP A 44 2.37 -7.80 3.61
CA TRP A 44 2.73 -6.58 2.90
C TRP A 44 4.24 -6.47 2.79
N GLY A 45 4.68 -5.64 1.86
CA GLY A 45 6.11 -5.39 1.70
C GLY A 45 6.40 -4.25 0.76
N PHE A 46 7.69 -3.95 0.69
CA PHE A 46 8.23 -2.95 -0.22
C PHE A 46 9.68 -3.25 -0.59
N THR A 47 10.11 -2.67 -1.71
CA THR A 47 11.51 -2.60 -2.13
C THR A 47 11.83 -1.17 -2.55
N ILE A 48 12.92 -0.62 -2.02
CA ILE A 48 13.47 0.68 -2.45
C ILE A 48 14.64 0.44 -3.41
N ASP A 49 14.69 1.24 -4.48
CA ASP A 49 15.69 1.10 -5.54
C ASP A 49 17.01 1.81 -5.21
N ASP A 50 16.98 2.78 -4.29
CA ASP A 50 18.14 3.54 -3.84
C ASP A 50 18.01 3.93 -2.35
N THR A 51 19.13 4.27 -1.73
CA THR A 51 19.20 4.74 -0.35
C THR A 51 18.61 6.14 -0.24
N ALA A 52 17.77 6.38 0.77
CA ALA A 52 17.30 7.73 1.08
C ALA A 52 18.46 8.60 1.59
N GLY A 53 18.44 9.90 1.28
CA GLY A 53 19.49 10.85 1.72
C GLY A 53 19.45 11.18 3.22
N ALA A 54 18.37 10.82 3.91
CA ALA A 54 18.17 10.94 5.34
C ALA A 54 17.21 9.85 5.83
N ASP A 55 17.17 9.63 7.14
CA ASP A 55 16.32 8.59 7.74
C ASP A 55 14.84 8.86 7.42
N GLY A 56 14.15 7.83 6.96
CA GLY A 56 12.76 7.87 6.51
C GLY A 56 11.88 6.86 7.24
N VAL A 57 10.62 6.78 6.82
CA VAL A 57 9.67 5.81 7.37
C VAL A 57 8.70 5.33 6.29
N VAL A 58 8.43 4.02 6.30
CA VAL A 58 7.35 3.40 5.53
C VAL A 58 6.35 2.79 6.51
N GLU A 59 5.08 3.15 6.36
CA GLU A 59 4.03 2.77 7.31
C GLU A 59 2.88 2.04 6.60
N LEU A 60 2.37 1.00 7.25
CA LEU A 60 1.10 0.36 6.92
C LEU A 60 0.06 0.76 7.95
N LEU A 61 -1.02 1.40 7.51
CA LEU A 61 -2.06 1.88 8.42
C LEU A 61 -3.45 1.93 7.77
N GLN A 62 -4.46 1.97 8.62
CA GLN A 62 -5.83 2.34 8.26
C GLN A 62 -6.05 3.85 8.43
N THR A 63 -6.83 4.45 7.55
CA THR A 63 -7.28 5.85 7.58
C THR A 63 -8.78 5.98 7.31
N ASP A 64 -9.36 7.11 7.68
CA ASP A 64 -10.78 7.45 7.56
C ASP A 64 -11.14 8.33 6.36
N VAL A 65 -10.17 9.11 5.86
CA VAL A 65 -10.28 9.95 4.66
C VAL A 65 -9.44 9.32 3.55
N ALA A 66 -9.79 9.52 2.27
CA ALA A 66 -9.01 9.05 1.12
C ALA A 66 -7.98 10.08 0.66
N ALA A 67 -6.86 9.62 0.12
CA ALA A 67 -5.99 10.41 -0.72
C ALA A 67 -6.55 10.46 -2.14
N THR A 68 -6.21 11.52 -2.88
CA THR A 68 -6.36 11.54 -4.34
C THR A 68 -5.21 10.74 -4.95
N VAL A 69 -5.53 9.63 -5.60
CA VAL A 69 -4.58 8.66 -6.15
C VAL A 69 -4.78 8.46 -7.65
N THR A 70 -3.76 7.92 -8.31
CA THR A 70 -3.94 7.32 -9.63
C THR A 70 -4.77 6.06 -9.46
N GLN A 71 -5.95 6.01 -10.08
CA GLN A 71 -6.89 4.92 -9.87
C GLN A 71 -6.31 3.58 -10.34
N HIS A 72 -6.59 2.50 -9.60
CA HIS A 72 -6.41 1.16 -10.14
C HIS A 72 -7.55 0.79 -11.09
N VAL A 73 -7.25 -0.14 -11.99
CA VAL A 73 -8.25 -0.92 -12.73
C VAL A 73 -8.32 -2.33 -12.13
N ASN A 74 -9.40 -3.06 -12.37
CA ASN A 74 -9.60 -4.40 -11.81
C ASN A 74 -8.43 -5.36 -12.10
N ALA A 75 -7.83 -5.26 -13.29
CA ALA A 75 -6.66 -6.08 -13.65
C ALA A 75 -5.41 -5.81 -12.79
N GLY A 76 -5.35 -4.68 -12.08
CA GLY A 76 -4.28 -4.34 -11.12
C GLY A 76 -4.48 -4.93 -9.71
N VAL A 77 -5.57 -5.67 -9.49
CA VAL A 77 -5.88 -6.34 -8.23
C VAL A 77 -6.26 -7.80 -8.52
N PRO A 78 -5.34 -8.60 -9.09
CA PRO A 78 -5.62 -9.98 -9.43
C PRO A 78 -5.92 -10.83 -8.19
N ASN A 79 -6.85 -11.78 -8.36
CA ASN A 79 -7.00 -12.89 -7.43
C ASN A 79 -5.80 -13.84 -7.62
N LEU A 80 -5.23 -14.32 -6.52
CA LEU A 80 -4.12 -15.29 -6.56
C LEU A 80 -4.58 -16.69 -6.99
N ASP A 81 -5.89 -16.97 -6.94
CA ASP A 81 -6.48 -18.07 -7.68
C ASP A 81 -6.87 -17.59 -9.09
N PRO A 82 -6.31 -18.16 -10.17
CA PRO A 82 -6.64 -17.76 -11.54
C PRO A 82 -8.11 -17.99 -11.92
N ASN A 83 -8.84 -18.84 -11.21
CA ASN A 83 -10.27 -19.06 -11.41
C ASN A 83 -11.13 -18.28 -10.41
N GLY A 84 -10.50 -17.50 -9.53
CA GLY A 84 -11.17 -16.72 -8.51
C GLY A 84 -11.95 -15.54 -9.07
N THR A 85 -12.94 -15.08 -8.31
CA THR A 85 -13.72 -13.89 -8.66
C THR A 85 -12.88 -12.62 -8.52
N ASN A 86 -13.21 -11.63 -9.35
CA ASN A 86 -12.70 -10.27 -9.23
C ASN A 86 -12.89 -9.69 -7.83
N THR A 87 -12.02 -8.74 -7.47
CA THR A 87 -12.13 -7.98 -6.24
C THR A 87 -13.41 -7.14 -6.23
N LEU A 88 -13.95 -6.90 -5.02
CA LEU A 88 -15.05 -5.98 -4.78
C LEU A 88 -14.57 -4.62 -4.28
N LEU A 89 -13.25 -4.40 -4.15
CA LEU A 89 -12.68 -3.10 -3.76
C LEU A 89 -13.31 -1.97 -4.57
N THR A 90 -13.57 -0.85 -3.90
CA THR A 90 -14.06 0.35 -4.60
C THR A 90 -12.88 0.95 -5.36
N LEU A 91 -12.96 1.00 -6.69
CA LEU A 91 -11.93 1.57 -7.55
C LEU A 91 -12.27 3.02 -7.90
N GLY A 92 -11.26 3.90 -7.94
CA GLY A 92 -11.44 5.30 -8.29
C GLY A 92 -10.35 6.19 -7.71
N THR A 93 -10.30 7.44 -8.17
CA THR A 93 -9.27 8.40 -7.79
C THR A 93 -9.33 8.85 -6.33
N SER A 94 -10.47 8.65 -5.65
CA SER A 94 -10.62 8.84 -4.20
C SER A 94 -10.95 7.53 -3.48
N ALA A 95 -10.51 6.41 -4.05
CA ALA A 95 -10.75 5.07 -3.53
C ALA A 95 -9.49 4.20 -3.68
N THR A 96 -9.56 3.04 -4.35
CA THR A 96 -8.39 2.18 -4.55
C THR A 96 -7.51 2.67 -5.70
N GLY A 97 -6.21 2.82 -5.41
CA GLY A 97 -5.22 3.34 -6.36
C GLY A 97 -3.83 3.45 -5.75
N TYR A 98 -2.93 4.07 -6.50
CA TYR A 98 -1.53 4.22 -6.16
C TYR A 98 -1.06 5.63 -6.49
N THR A 99 0.07 6.03 -5.90
CA THR A 99 0.70 7.34 -6.14
C THR A 99 -0.24 8.52 -5.89
N ALA A 100 -0.28 8.98 -4.65
CA ALA A 100 -1.09 10.14 -4.32
C ALA A 100 -0.55 11.44 -4.94
N THR A 101 -1.49 12.25 -5.43
CA THR A 101 -1.29 13.65 -5.81
C THR A 101 -1.75 14.60 -4.69
N ALA A 102 -2.59 14.12 -3.76
CA ALA A 102 -2.96 14.82 -2.54
C ALA A 102 -3.30 13.81 -1.42
N GLU A 103 -2.80 14.02 -0.20
CA GLU A 103 -2.98 13.05 0.90
C GLU A 103 -4.37 13.05 1.56
N GLY A 104 -5.10 14.15 1.43
CA GLY A 104 -6.29 14.44 2.23
C GLY A 104 -5.93 14.76 3.69
N SER A 105 -6.92 15.18 4.48
CA SER A 105 -6.75 15.42 5.92
C SER A 105 -7.36 14.26 6.69
N THR A 106 -6.52 13.30 7.11
CA THR A 106 -6.96 12.15 7.91
C THR A 106 -7.30 12.60 9.33
N THR A 107 -8.49 12.24 9.84
CA THR A 107 -8.91 12.60 11.20
C THR A 107 -8.80 11.44 12.18
N ALA A 108 -8.76 10.21 11.68
CA ALA A 108 -8.56 9.00 12.48
C ALA A 108 -7.66 7.98 11.76
N THR A 109 -6.68 7.44 12.49
CA THR A 109 -5.72 6.46 11.96
C THR A 109 -5.51 5.30 12.92
N ARG A 110 -5.12 4.13 12.37
CA ARG A 110 -4.62 2.99 13.16
C ARG A 110 -3.43 2.37 12.43
N VAL A 111 -2.26 2.48 13.04
CA VAL A 111 -1.01 1.93 12.51
C VAL A 111 -0.97 0.43 12.76
N PHE A 112 -0.64 -0.34 11.73
CA PHE A 112 -0.45 -1.79 11.80
C PHE A 112 1.03 -2.16 11.82
N ASP A 113 1.84 -1.39 11.08
CA ASP A 113 3.28 -1.60 10.99
C ASP A 113 3.99 -0.31 10.57
N ALA A 114 5.25 -0.17 10.99
CA ALA A 114 6.11 0.94 10.62
C ALA A 114 7.56 0.46 10.55
N VAL A 115 8.24 0.79 9.44
CA VAL A 115 9.62 0.43 9.19
C VAL A 115 10.42 1.71 9.01
N ALA A 116 11.42 1.91 9.86
CA ALA A 116 12.37 2.99 9.71
C ALA A 116 13.32 2.67 8.55
N LEU A 117 13.56 3.66 7.71
CA LEU A 117 14.61 3.64 6.71
C LEU A 117 15.81 4.40 7.27
N SER A 118 16.99 3.80 7.19
CA SER A 118 18.23 4.42 7.63
C SER A 118 19.07 4.82 6.42
N ALA A 119 19.55 6.06 6.44
CA ALA A 119 20.44 6.58 5.40
C ALA A 119 21.92 6.24 5.65
N THR A 120 22.27 5.81 6.87
CA THR A 120 23.67 5.71 7.32
C THR A 120 24.03 4.38 7.97
N THR A 121 23.04 3.65 8.47
CA THR A 121 23.22 2.32 9.06
C THR A 121 22.62 1.28 8.12
N SER A 122 23.32 0.18 7.89
CA SER A 122 22.78 -0.99 7.16
C SER A 122 21.66 -1.72 7.94
N GLU A 123 21.04 -1.06 8.92
CA GLU A 123 19.92 -1.55 9.71
C GLU A 123 18.64 -1.61 8.87
N SER A 124 18.54 -0.77 7.85
CA SER A 124 17.34 -0.70 7.01
C SER A 124 17.38 -1.72 5.88
N PRO A 125 16.34 -2.55 5.73
CA PRO A 125 16.22 -3.43 4.59
C PRO A 125 15.89 -2.64 3.32
N TYR A 126 16.64 -2.89 2.23
CA TYR A 126 16.23 -2.45 0.88
C TYR A 126 14.95 -3.15 0.43
N THR A 127 14.69 -4.34 0.98
CA THR A 127 13.49 -5.13 0.73
C THR A 127 12.90 -5.61 2.05
N TYR A 128 11.68 -5.21 2.33
CA TYR A 128 10.94 -5.59 3.52
C TYR A 128 9.73 -6.43 3.15
N THR A 129 9.52 -7.51 3.90
CA THR A 129 8.31 -8.33 3.81
C THR A 129 7.88 -8.72 5.21
N ARG A 130 6.57 -8.60 5.48
CA ARG A 130 5.97 -9.11 6.70
C ARG A 130 4.69 -9.86 6.41
N THR A 131 4.70 -11.14 6.75
CA THR A 131 3.52 -12.00 6.81
C THR A 131 2.91 -11.92 8.20
N PHE A 132 1.61 -11.65 8.28
CA PHE A 132 0.88 -11.67 9.55
C PHE A 132 0.43 -13.09 9.88
N MET A 133 0.79 -13.54 11.09
CA MET A 133 0.29 -14.81 11.63
C MET A 133 -1.24 -14.77 11.71
N PRO A 134 -1.95 -15.88 11.44
CA PRO A 134 -3.42 -15.92 11.36
C PRO A 134 -4.15 -15.19 12.48
N ASP A 135 -3.69 -15.32 13.72
CA ASP A 135 -4.33 -14.74 14.91
C ASP A 135 -4.10 -13.23 15.07
N THR A 136 -3.15 -12.67 14.33
CA THR A 136 -2.70 -11.28 14.45
C THR A 136 -2.96 -10.45 13.18
N ARG A 137 -3.67 -11.02 12.21
CA ARG A 137 -3.95 -10.37 10.93
C ARG A 137 -4.75 -9.09 11.12
N PRO A 138 -4.22 -7.93 10.71
CA PRO A 138 -4.96 -6.68 10.78
C PRO A 138 -6.24 -6.74 9.95
N ILE A 139 -7.34 -6.27 10.53
CA ILE A 139 -8.63 -6.11 9.85
C ILE A 139 -8.88 -4.64 9.59
N VAL A 140 -9.12 -4.27 8.33
CA VAL A 140 -9.52 -2.94 7.92
C VAL A 140 -11.04 -2.89 7.85
N ALA A 141 -11.65 -2.01 8.66
CA ALA A 141 -13.10 -1.91 8.77
C ALA A 141 -13.76 -1.44 7.47
N VAL A 142 -15.04 -1.76 7.28
CA VAL A 142 -15.85 -1.30 6.14
C VAL A 142 -15.81 0.23 6.01
N SER A 143 -15.88 0.73 4.78
CA SER A 143 -15.81 2.17 4.46
C SER A 143 -14.57 2.88 5.05
N ARG A 144 -13.43 2.18 5.11
CA ARG A 144 -12.12 2.73 5.47
C ARG A 144 -11.09 2.46 4.38
N PHE A 145 -9.94 3.08 4.54
CA PHE A 145 -8.85 2.98 3.58
C PHE A 145 -7.62 2.35 4.24
N LEU A 146 -7.12 1.26 3.68
CA LEU A 146 -5.77 0.80 3.96
C LEU A 146 -4.80 1.65 3.14
N ARG A 147 -3.70 2.08 3.75
CA ARG A 147 -2.65 2.81 3.06
C ARG A 147 -1.27 2.27 3.41
N VAL A 148 -0.44 2.17 2.38
CA VAL A 148 1.01 2.16 2.52
C VAL A 148 1.49 3.56 2.22
N ARG A 149 2.16 4.19 3.19
CA ARG A 149 2.70 5.54 3.06
C ARG A 149 4.21 5.52 3.23
N ALA A 150 4.90 6.40 2.53
CA ALA A 150 6.32 6.60 2.67
C ALA A 150 6.66 8.07 2.86
N THR A 151 7.65 8.32 3.70
CA THR A 151 8.31 9.62 3.84
C THR A 151 9.80 9.39 3.80
N THR A 152 10.47 9.94 2.78
CA THR A 152 11.93 9.95 2.70
C THR A 152 12.38 11.39 2.72
N PRO A 153 12.77 11.92 3.89
CA PRO A 153 13.19 13.30 4.04
C PRO A 153 14.34 13.63 3.10
N THR A 154 14.45 14.91 2.73
CA THR A 154 15.46 15.50 1.83
C THR A 154 15.43 15.05 0.37
N THR A 155 15.34 13.74 0.11
CA THR A 155 15.41 13.18 -1.25
C THR A 155 14.35 12.09 -1.41
N ALA A 156 13.56 12.20 -2.48
CA ALA A 156 12.66 11.12 -2.87
C ALA A 156 13.45 9.96 -3.48
N VAL A 157 13.05 8.73 -3.18
CA VAL A 157 13.61 7.50 -3.73
C VAL A 157 12.53 6.74 -4.47
N ASP A 158 12.91 5.89 -5.40
CA ASP A 158 11.95 5.05 -6.10
C ASP A 158 11.67 3.78 -5.29
N MET A 159 10.38 3.43 -5.15
CA MET A 159 9.93 2.32 -4.33
C MET A 159 8.81 1.53 -5.01
N ARG A 160 8.85 0.21 -4.89
CA ARG A 160 7.73 -0.70 -5.17
C ARG A 160 7.12 -1.15 -3.85
N THR A 161 5.80 -1.10 -3.72
CA THR A 161 5.07 -1.57 -2.54
C THR A 161 3.92 -2.46 -2.95
N TRP A 162 3.58 -3.41 -2.10
CA TRP A 162 2.49 -4.34 -2.36
C TRP A 162 1.80 -4.80 -1.08
N VAL A 163 0.57 -5.28 -1.25
CA VAL A 163 -0.24 -5.85 -0.17
C VAL A 163 -0.94 -7.10 -0.70
N ILE A 164 -0.89 -8.17 0.09
CA ILE A 164 -1.72 -9.37 -0.08
C ILE A 164 -2.82 -9.35 0.98
N PHE A 165 -4.06 -9.53 0.55
CA PHE A 165 -5.21 -9.41 1.41
C PHE A 165 -6.35 -10.35 1.03
N ASN A 166 -7.25 -10.61 1.99
CA ASN A 166 -8.54 -11.24 1.75
C ASN A 166 -9.66 -10.22 1.92
N GLU A 167 -10.71 -10.34 1.12
CA GLU A 167 -11.99 -9.72 1.40
C GLU A 167 -12.80 -10.65 2.31
N VAL A 168 -13.22 -10.16 3.46
CA VAL A 168 -13.95 -10.93 4.48
C VAL A 168 -15.23 -10.22 4.88
N GLY A 169 -16.32 -10.97 5.02
CA GLY A 169 -17.66 -10.44 5.28
C GLY A 169 -18.75 -11.34 4.73
#